data_AF-A0A498CSL8-F1
#
_entry.id   AF-A0A498CSL8-F1
#
_cell.length_a   1.000
_cell.length_b   1.000
_cell.length_c   1.000
_cell.angle_alpha   90.00
_cell.angle_beta   90.00
_cell.angle_gamma   90.00
#
_symmetry.space_group_name_H-M   'P 1'
#
loop_
_entity.id
_entity.type
_entity.pdbx_description
1 polymer ?
#
loop_
_entity_poly.entity_id
_entity_poly.type
_entity_poly.pdbx_seq_one_letter_code
_entity_poly.pdbx_strand_id
1 'polypeptide(L)' 'MIYKHNKTGNLYSYIATANKCNNEKFPKMAVYQSLNDGSVYARPYRDFANAFTMVSHDQHLTR' A
#
# COMPACT_ATOMS: atom_id res chain seq x y z
N MET A 1 -1.11 4.22 6.68
CA MET A 1 -2.38 4.23 5.90
C MET A 1 -2.75 2.80 5.58
N ILE A 2 -4.03 2.40 5.68
CA ILE A 2 -4.45 1.02 5.37
C ILE A 2 -4.90 0.92 3.91
N TYR A 3 -4.49 -0.16 3.24
CA TYR A 3 -4.79 -0.46 1.85
C TYR A 3 -5.41 -1.84 1.74
N LYS A 4 -6.38 -1.99 0.84
CA LYS A 4 -7.00 -3.26 0.47
C LYS A 4 -6.50 -3.69 -0.91
N HIS A 5 -6.03 -4.92 -1.04
CA HIS A 5 -5.69 -5.48 -2.35
C HIS A 5 -6.94 -5.74 -3.17
N ASN A 6 -7.00 -5.20 -4.39
CA ASN A 6 -8.20 -5.16 -5.21
C ASN A 6 -8.71 -6.56 -5.60
N LYS A 7 -7.79 -7.53 -5.78
CA LYS A 7 -8.15 -8.89 -6.20
C LYS A 7 -8.47 -9.83 -5.04
N THR A 8 -7.72 -9.76 -3.95
CA THR A 8 -7.84 -10.74 -2.85
C THR A 8 -8.62 -10.22 -1.65
N GLY A 9 -8.82 -8.90 -1.56
CA GLY A 9 -9.47 -8.27 -0.41
C GLY A 9 -8.62 -8.18 0.86
N ASN A 10 -7.41 -8.76 0.86
CA ASN A 10 -6.48 -8.70 1.99
C ASN A 10 -6.08 -7.27 2.32
N LEU A 11 -5.89 -6.99 3.62
CA LEU A 11 -5.54 -5.68 4.13
C LEU A 11 -4.05 -5.57 4.46
N TYR A 12 -3.49 -4.40 4.17
CA TYR A 12 -2.09 -4.09 4.35
C TYR A 12 -1.91 -2.69 4.93
N SER A 13 -0.93 -2.52 5.82
CA SER A 13 -0.47 -1.21 6.29
C SER A 13 0.64 -0.70 5.39
N TYR A 14 0.46 0.49 4.84
CA TYR A 14 1.51 1.20 4.12
C TYR A 14 2.55 1.76 5.10
N ILE A 15 3.82 1.46 4.84
CA ILE A 15 4.95 1.88 5.67
C ILE A 15 5.62 3.11 5.07
N ALA A 16 6.15 2.99 3.84
CA ALA A 16 6.93 4.06 3.22
C ALA A 16 7.02 3.93 1.70
N THR A 17 7.35 5.04 1.04
CA THR A 17 7.93 5.01 -0.32
C THR A 17 9.45 5.02 -0.20
N ALA A 18 10.11 3.99 -0.70
CA ALA A 18 11.57 3.93 -0.83
C ALA A 18 12.03 4.42 -2.22
N ASN A 19 13.32 4.73 -2.30
CA ASN A 19 14.04 5.40 -3.41
C ASN A 19 13.70 6.89 -3.56
N LYS A 20 14.76 7.72 -3.62
CA LYS A 20 14.65 9.14 -4.00
C LYS A 20 14.48 9.32 -5.51
N CYS A 21 15.10 8.42 -6.27
CA CYS A 21 15.05 8.40 -7.73
C CYS A 21 13.72 7.81 -8.22
N ASN A 22 13.26 8.24 -9.40
CA ASN A 22 12.07 7.68 -10.04
C ASN A 22 12.31 7.60 -11.56
N ASN A 23 13.07 6.59 -12.00
CA ASN A 23 13.34 6.31 -13.41
C ASN A 23 13.10 4.83 -13.73
N GLU A 24 13.18 4.44 -15.00
CA GLU A 24 12.90 3.07 -15.43
C GLU A 24 13.77 2.00 -14.74
N LYS A 25 15.03 2.32 -14.44
CA LYS A 25 15.96 1.39 -13.78
C LYS A 25 15.76 1.36 -12.26
N PHE A 26 15.32 2.48 -11.68
CA PHE A 26 15.15 2.67 -10.25
C PHE A 26 13.82 3.39 -9.97
N PRO A 27 12.69 2.65 -10.03
CA PRO A 27 11.40 3.22 -9.71
C PRO A 27 11.27 3.48 -8.21
N LYS A 28 10.35 4.37 -7.84
CA LYS A 28 9.88 4.46 -6.45
C LYS A 28 9.28 3.12 -6.03
N MET A 29 9.59 2.67 -4.81
CA MET A 29 9.11 1.40 -4.27
C MET A 29 8.12 1.67 -3.14
N ALA A 30 6.94 1.05 -3.19
CA ALA A 30 6.04 1.00 -2.05
C ALA A 30 6.47 -0.13 -1.11
N VAL A 31 6.64 0.17 0.17
CA VAL A 31 6.89 -0.80 1.24
C VAL A 31 5.67 -0.86 2.13
N TYR A 32 5.15 -2.07 2.36
CA TYR A 32 3.90 -2.29 3.07
C TYR A 32 3.91 -3.64 3.79
N GLN A 33 3.13 -3.75 4.86
CA GLN A 33 3.04 -4.92 5.71
C GLN A 33 1.64 -5.52 5.66
N SER A 34 1.54 -6.84 5.56
CA SER A 34 0.28 -7.57 5.68
C SER A 34 -0.27 -7.47 7.10
N LEU A 35 -1.55 -7.14 7.23
CA LEU A 35 -2.23 -7.11 8.53
C LEU A 35 -2.62 -8.51 9.04
N ASN A 36 -2.52 -9.54 8.19
CA ASN A 36 -2.91 -10.91 8.55
C ASN A 36 -1.80 -11.65 9.31
N ASP A 37 -0.55 -11.49 8.88
CA ASP A 37 0.60 -12.27 9.34
C ASP A 37 1.84 -11.42 9.65
N GLY A 38 1.78 -10.09 9.42
CA GLY A 38 2.90 -9.18 9.68
C GLY A 38 4.02 -9.24 8.62
N SER A 39 3.86 -10.03 7.56
CA SER A 39 4.85 -10.14 6.47
C SER A 39 5.04 -8.80 5.75
N VAL A 40 6.29 -8.42 5.47
CA VAL A 40 6.65 -7.16 4.79
C VAL A 40 6.96 -7.42 3.33
N TYR A 41 6.40 -6.58 2.46
CA TYR A 41 6.55 -6.66 1.02
C TYR A 41 7.01 -5.31 0.45
N ALA A 42 7.65 -5.37 -0.71
CA ALA A 42 8.00 -4.19 -1.49
C ALA A 42 7.74 -4.44 -2.97
N ARG A 43 7.23 -3.41 -3.68
CA ARG A 43 7.04 -3.45 -5.13
C ARG A 43 7.07 -2.05 -5.75
N PRO A 44 7.22 -1.89 -7.08
CA PRO A 44 7.14 -0.59 -7.71
C PRO A 44 5.84 0.14 -7.32
N TYR A 45 5.95 1.43 -6.98
CA TYR A 45 4.83 2.22 -6.47
C TYR A 45 3.66 2.27 -7.46
N ARG A 46 3.95 2.33 -8.76
CA ARG A 46 2.94 2.29 -9.82
C ARG A 46 2.09 1.01 -9.74
N ASP A 47 2.74 -0.13 -9.58
CA ASP A 47 2.05 -1.41 -9.48
C ASP A 47 1.24 -1.50 -8.19
N PHE A 48 1.75 -0.95 -7.10
CA PHE A 48 1.02 -0.84 -5.84
C PHE A 48 -0.24 0.02 -6.01
N ALA A 49 -0.12 1.22 -6.58
CA ALA A 49 -1.27 2.12 -6.79
C ALA A 49 -2.36 1.51 -7.68
N ASN A 50 -1.99 0.64 -8.63
CA ASN A 50 -2.94 -0.07 -9.49
C ASN A 50 -3.61 -1.28 -8.79
N ALA A 51 -2.89 -1.95 -7.90
CA ALA A 51 -3.34 -3.19 -7.27
C ALA A 51 -4.05 -2.99 -5.93
N PHE A 52 -3.97 -1.80 -5.34
CA PHE A 52 -4.47 -1.52 -3.99
C PHE A 52 -5.29 -0.24 -3.94
N THR A 53 -6.35 -0.26 -3.14
CA THR A 53 -7.18 0.90 -2.84
C THR A 53 -6.99 1.31 -1.39
N MET A 54 -6.77 2.60 -1.13
CA MET A 54 -6.71 3.11 0.24
C MET A 54 -8.09 2.96 0.90
N VAL A 55 -8.11 2.41 2.10
CA VAL A 55 -9.33 2.34 2.91
C VAL A 55 -9.33 3.60 3.77
N SER A 56 -10.24 4.54 3.52
CA SER A 56 -10.49 5.63 4.46
C SER A 56 -11.06 5.04 5.74
N HIS A 57 -10.53 5.44 6.89
CA HIS A 57 -11.31 5.37 8.12
C HIS A 57 -12.42 6.40 7.95
N ASP A 58 -13.57 5.99 7.43
CA ASP A 58 -14.77 6.78 7.62
C ASP A 58 -15.12 6.65 9.10
N GLN A 59 -14.67 7.63 9.88
CA GLN A 59 -15.29 7.87 11.17
C GLN A 59 -16.71 8.30 10.85
N HIS A 60 -17.66 7.39 11.04
CA HIS A 60 -19.04 7.77 11.36
C HIS A 60 -18.99 8.68 12.59
N LEU A 61 -18.72 9.96 12.39
CA LEU A 61 -18.90 10.99 13.37
C LEU A 61 -20.24 11.67 13.08
N THR A 62 -21.17 11.36 14.00
CA THR A 62 -22.40 12.05 14.34
C THR A 62 -23.60 11.99 13.39
N ARG A 63 -24.52 11.11 13.82
CA ARG A 63 -25.98 11.26 13.97
C ARG A 63 -26.82 11.58 12.75
#